data_AF-A0A3D1F0G7-F1
#
_entry.id   AF-A0A3D1F0G7-F1
#
_cell.length_a   1.000
_cell.length_b   1.000
_cell.length_c   1.000
_cell.angle_alpha   90.00
_cell.angle_beta   90.00
_cell.angle_gamma   90.00
#
_symmetry.space_group_name_H-M   'P 1'
#
loop_
_entity.id
_entity.type
_entity.pdbx_description
1 polymer ?
#
loop_
_entity_poly.entity_id
_entity_poly.type
_entity_poly.pdbx_seq_one_letter_code
_entity_poly.pdbx_strand_id
1 'polypeptide(L)'
;MQQRNRQFIYHTWTSLLLLTFCLLVSGCDALGFMVYALNGPETEIVPAEYTGLNNSRLAVLVSADSNTLYQSPEAPNAICSAVTRELATKVPGCIVLQPSKVNAYVEDNPYWHTIPY
;
A
#
# COMPACT_ATOMS: atom_id res chain seq x y z
N MET A 1 36.33 14.61 53.86
CA MET A 1 35.07 15.19 53.30
C MET A 1 35.15 15.56 51.81
N GLN A 2 36.33 15.67 51.17
CA GLN A 2 36.46 16.10 49.77
C GLN A 2 35.99 15.11 48.68
N GLN A 3 36.00 13.79 48.92
CA GLN A 3 35.66 12.81 47.87
C GLN A 3 34.15 12.65 47.61
N ARG A 4 33.28 12.95 48.58
CA ARG A 4 31.82 12.84 48.44
C ARG A 4 31.22 13.90 47.51
N ASN A 5 31.84 15.09 47.42
CA ASN A 5 31.37 16.18 46.56
C ASN A 5 31.69 15.95 45.08
N ARG A 6 32.79 15.26 44.74
CA ARG A 6 33.14 14.97 43.34
C ARG A 6 32.14 13.99 42.70
N GLN A 7 31.68 12.98 43.46
CA GLN A 7 30.68 12.03 43.00
C GLN A 7 29.34 12.71 42.68
N PHE A 8 28.88 13.64 43.52
CA PHE A 8 27.67 14.44 43.26
C PHE A 8 27.77 15.29 41.98
N ILE A 9 28.93 15.88 41.71
CA ILE A 9 29.17 16.70 40.51
C ILE A 9 29.15 15.83 39.24
N TYR A 10 29.72 14.61 39.27
CA TYR A 10 29.66 13.71 38.12
C TYR A 10 28.24 13.20 37.84
N HIS A 11 27.42 12.97 38.87
CA HIS A 11 26.01 12.58 38.70
C HIS A 11 25.14 13.70 38.13
N THR A 12 25.38 14.96 38.51
CA THR A 12 24.65 16.11 37.93
C THR A 12 25.06 16.36 36.48
N TRP A 13 26.34 16.20 36.14
CA TRP A 13 26.83 16.35 34.77
C TRP A 13 26.36 15.23 33.83
N THR A 14 26.38 13.97 34.30
CA THR A 14 25.84 12.83 33.52
C THR A 14 24.34 12.96 33.29
N SER A 15 23.59 13.42 34.28
CA SER A 15 22.14 13.68 34.13
C SER A 15 21.87 14.80 33.11
N LEU A 16 22.65 15.88 33.14
CA LEU A 16 22.51 17.01 32.20
C LEU A 16 22.83 16.59 30.75
N LEU A 17 23.88 15.79 30.56
CA LEU A 17 24.25 15.24 29.25
C LEU A 17 23.17 14.31 28.68
N LEU A 18 22.62 13.44 29.53
CA LEU A 18 21.55 12.51 29.13
C LEU A 18 20.30 13.26 28.68
N LEU A 19 19.91 14.31 29.42
CA LEU A 19 18.74 15.13 29.11
C LEU A 19 18.90 15.87 27.77
N THR A 20 20.11 16.39 27.52
CA THR A 20 20.45 17.06 26.25
C THR A 20 20.40 16.07 25.07
N PHE A 21 20.86 14.84 25.27
CA PHE A 21 20.81 13.81 24.23
C PHE A 21 19.37 13.38 23.89
N CYS A 22 18.50 13.20 24.90
CA CYS A 22 17.09 12.89 24.67
C CYS A 22 16.36 13.98 23.86
N LEU A 23 16.68 15.26 24.10
CA LEU A 23 16.11 16.38 23.36
C LEU A 23 16.52 16.38 21.88
N LEU A 24 17.76 15.98 21.58
CA LEU A 24 18.27 15.91 20.20
C LEU A 24 17.65 14.75 19.40
N VAL A 25 17.43 13.59 20.04
CA VAL A 25 16.83 12.41 19.36
C VAL A 25 15.33 12.62 19.09
N SER A 26 14.62 13.32 19.99
CA SER A 26 13.17 13.56 19.84
C SER A 26 12.80 14.49 18.69
N GLY A 27 13.74 15.30 18.21
CA GLY A 27 13.49 16.33 17.19
C GLY A 27 13.41 15.79 15.75
N CYS A 28 13.96 14.61 15.48
CA CYS A 28 14.07 14.11 14.10
C CYS A 28 12.70 13.71 13.52
N ASP A 29 11.87 13.02 14.32
CA ASP A 29 10.55 12.55 13.89
C ASP A 29 9.47 13.66 13.97
N ALA A 30 9.64 14.62 14.88
CA ALA A 30 8.69 15.71 15.08
C ALA A 30 8.59 16.63 13.86
N LEU A 31 9.70 16.88 13.16
CA LEU A 31 9.71 17.67 11.94
C LEU A 31 9.02 16.95 10.78
N GLY A 32 9.21 15.64 10.64
CA GLY A 32 8.52 14.83 9.63
C GLY A 32 7.00 14.85 9.82
N PHE A 33 6.52 14.70 11.06
CA PHE A 33 5.09 14.79 11.38
C PHE A 33 4.52 16.18 11.08
N MET A 34 5.25 17.25 11.42
CA MET A 34 4.81 18.62 11.16
C MET A 34 4.71 18.91 9.65
N VAL A 35 5.69 18.47 8.85
CA VAL A 35 5.66 18.60 7.39
C VAL A 35 4.50 17.79 6.79
N TYR A 36 4.27 16.57 7.26
CA TYR A 36 3.14 15.73 6.83
C TYR A 36 1.78 16.35 7.19
N ALA A 37 1.64 16.91 8.39
CA ALA A 37 0.40 17.55 8.83
C ALA A 37 0.10 18.84 8.07
N LEU A 38 1.13 19.60 7.67
CA LEU A 38 0.98 20.86 6.95
C LEU A 38 0.78 20.70 5.45
N ASN A 39 1.48 19.74 4.82
CA ASN A 39 1.45 19.58 3.36
C ASN A 39 0.49 18.47 2.91
N GLY A 40 0.00 17.63 3.83
CA GLY A 40 -0.77 16.44 3.49
C GLY A 40 0.08 15.41 2.74
N PRO A 41 -0.45 14.21 2.46
CA PRO A 41 0.18 13.30 1.53
C PRO A 41 0.26 13.97 0.16
N GLU A 42 1.46 14.02 -0.43
CA GLU A 42 1.65 14.47 -1.81
C GLU A 42 0.94 13.48 -2.74
N THR A 43 -0.34 13.73 -3.02
CA THR A 43 -1.11 12.98 -4.00
C THR A 43 -0.71 13.44 -5.38
N GLU A 44 0.23 12.73 -5.99
CA GLU A 44 0.50 12.85 -7.41
C GLU A 44 -0.75 12.35 -8.17
N ILE A 45 -1.48 13.28 -8.79
CA ILE A 45 -2.63 12.96 -9.63
C ILE A 45 -2.08 12.56 -11.00
N VAL A 46 -1.69 11.30 -11.13
CA VAL A 46 -1.36 10.73 -12.44
C VAL A 46 -2.65 10.64 -13.25
N PRO A 47 -2.74 11.26 -14.45
CA PRO A 47 -3.88 11.06 -15.33
C PRO A 47 -3.90 9.58 -15.72
N ALA A 48 -4.82 8.83 -15.14
CA ALA A 48 -5.08 7.45 -15.53
C ALA A 48 -5.80 7.44 -16.88
N GLU A 49 -5.13 7.92 -17.93
CA GLU A 49 -5.60 7.70 -19.30
C GLU A 49 -5.27 6.25 -19.67
N TYR A 50 -6.15 5.33 -19.29
CA TYR A 50 -6.32 4.10 -20.05
C TYR A 50 -6.98 4.46 -21.38
N THR A 51 -6.24 5.13 -22.27
CA THR A 51 -6.67 5.55 -23.59
C THR A 51 -7.04 4.29 -24.39
N GLY A 52 -8.35 4.02 -24.53
CA GLY A 52 -8.88 2.86 -25.25
C GLY A 52 -9.95 2.04 -24.52
N LEU A 53 -10.13 2.21 -23.21
CA LEU A 53 -11.16 1.49 -22.45
C LEU A 53 -12.52 2.21 -22.40
N ASN A 54 -12.58 3.48 -22.80
CA ASN A 54 -13.82 4.24 -22.86
C ASN A 54 -14.80 3.60 -23.85
N ASN A 55 -16.06 3.42 -23.42
CA ASN A 55 -17.12 2.77 -24.21
C ASN A 55 -16.81 1.32 -24.64
N SER A 56 -15.81 0.67 -24.02
CA SER A 56 -15.42 -0.70 -24.34
C SER A 56 -16.13 -1.72 -23.44
N ARG A 57 -16.35 -2.92 -23.98
CA ARG A 57 -16.80 -4.09 -23.20
C ARG A 57 -15.58 -4.91 -22.84
N LEU A 58 -15.34 -5.13 -21.56
CA LEU A 58 -14.10 -5.74 -21.07
C LEU A 58 -14.37 -6.78 -19.98
N ALA A 59 -13.43 -7.71 -19.83
CA ALA A 59 -13.44 -8.71 -18.78
C ALA A 59 -12.06 -8.70 -18.08
N VAL A 60 -12.06 -8.91 -16.76
CA VAL A 60 -10.84 -8.93 -15.95
C VAL A 60 -10.55 -10.37 -15.55
N LEU A 61 -9.52 -10.97 -16.12
CA LEU A 61 -9.06 -12.30 -15.74
C LEU A 61 -7.85 -12.17 -14.80
N VAL A 62 -7.87 -12.91 -13.69
CA VAL A 62 -6.78 -12.92 -12.71
C VAL A 62 -6.18 -14.31 -12.67
N SER A 63 -4.89 -14.40 -12.99
CA SER A 63 -4.10 -15.62 -12.84
C SER A 63 -3.21 -15.48 -11.60
N ALA A 64 -3.05 -16.58 -10.87
CA ALA A 64 -2.10 -16.70 -9.78
C ALA A 64 -1.34 -18.01 -9.94
N ASP A 65 -0.07 -18.03 -9.54
CA ASP A 65 0.69 -19.27 -9.54
C ASP A 65 0.19 -20.24 -8.46
N SER A 66 0.57 -21.51 -8.58
CA SER A 66 0.09 -22.58 -7.70
C SER A 66 0.46 -22.36 -6.23
N ASN A 67 1.57 -21.69 -5.92
CA ASN A 67 1.96 -21.42 -4.54
C ASN A 67 1.06 -20.34 -3.94
N THR A 68 0.79 -19.26 -4.67
CA THR A 68 -0.18 -18.23 -4.24
C THR A 68 -1.60 -18.79 -4.10
N LEU A 69 -2.06 -19.61 -5.04
CA LEU A 69 -3.38 -20.26 -4.94
C LEU A 69 -3.50 -21.19 -3.74
N TYR A 70 -2.43 -21.89 -3.39
CA TYR A 70 -2.41 -22.75 -2.21
C TYR A 70 -2.51 -21.96 -0.90
N GLN A 71 -1.84 -20.81 -0.83
CA GLN A 71 -1.85 -19.95 0.35
C GLN A 71 -3.12 -19.11 0.50
N SER A 72 -3.66 -18.62 -0.62
CA SER A 72 -4.88 -17.81 -0.69
C SER A 72 -5.70 -18.19 -1.93
N PRO A 73 -6.56 -19.22 -1.83
CA PRO A 73 -7.40 -19.65 -2.93
C PRO A 73 -8.45 -18.60 -3.34
N GLU A 74 -8.86 -17.74 -2.41
CA GLU A 74 -9.82 -16.65 -2.65
C GLU A 74 -9.21 -15.40 -3.33
N ALA A 75 -7.88 -15.28 -3.34
CA ALA A 75 -7.21 -14.06 -3.82
C ALA A 75 -7.57 -13.67 -5.27
N PRO A 76 -7.60 -14.60 -6.26
CA PRO A 76 -7.95 -14.23 -7.63
C PRO A 76 -9.35 -13.63 -7.75
N ASN A 77 -10.32 -14.19 -7.02
CA ASN A 77 -11.70 -13.72 -7.02
C ASN A 77 -11.82 -12.34 -6.35
N ALA A 78 -11.16 -12.16 -5.20
CA ALA A 78 -11.13 -10.88 -4.49
C ALA A 78 -10.52 -9.76 -5.36
N ILE A 79 -9.40 -10.05 -6.03
CA ILE A 79 -8.72 -9.12 -6.92
C ILE A 79 -9.59 -8.82 -8.16
N CYS A 80 -10.15 -9.84 -8.81
CA CYS A 80 -11.03 -9.67 -9.96
C CYS A 80 -12.21 -8.74 -9.63
N SER A 81 -12.84 -8.97 -8.48
CA SER A 81 -13.97 -8.16 -8.00
C SER A 81 -13.56 -6.72 -7.70
N ALA A 82 -12.42 -6.52 -7.02
CA ALA A 82 -11.93 -5.19 -6.69
C ALA A 82 -11.58 -4.39 -7.95
N VAL A 83 -10.83 -4.97 -8.88
CA VAL A 83 -10.44 -4.32 -10.14
C VAL A 83 -11.66 -4.02 -11.00
N THR A 84 -12.59 -4.97 -11.14
CA THR A 84 -13.84 -4.78 -11.89
C THR A 84 -14.65 -3.61 -11.33
N ARG A 85 -14.76 -3.50 -10.00
CA ARG A 85 -15.46 -2.40 -9.33
C ARG A 85 -14.81 -1.05 -9.64
N GLU A 86 -13.49 -0.96 -9.52
CA GLU A 86 -12.77 0.29 -9.78
C GLU A 86 -12.84 0.71 -11.24
N LEU A 87 -12.79 -0.24 -12.18
CA LEU A 87 -12.95 0.05 -13.61
C LEU A 87 -14.36 0.56 -13.92
N ALA A 88 -15.39 -0.07 -13.36
CA ALA A 88 -16.76 0.35 -13.56
C ALA A 88 -17.06 1.74 -12.98
N THR A 89 -16.39 2.14 -11.90
CA THR A 89 -16.58 3.48 -11.28
C THR A 89 -15.73 4.57 -11.93
N LYS A 90 -14.53 4.24 -12.42
CA LYS A 90 -13.56 5.24 -12.88
C LYS A 90 -13.44 5.35 -14.39
N VAL A 91 -13.87 4.35 -15.18
CA VAL A 91 -13.79 4.37 -16.65
C VAL A 91 -15.16 4.68 -17.26
N PRO A 92 -15.37 5.89 -17.82
CA PRO A 92 -16.66 6.29 -18.37
C PRO A 92 -17.11 5.39 -19.52
N GLY A 93 -18.37 4.96 -19.46
CA GLY A 93 -19.03 4.20 -20.52
C GLY A 93 -18.53 2.75 -20.68
N CYS A 94 -17.58 2.29 -19.85
CA CYS A 94 -17.17 0.89 -19.94
C CYS A 94 -18.25 -0.06 -19.41
N ILE A 95 -18.35 -1.23 -20.02
CA ILE A 95 -19.21 -2.32 -19.57
C ILE A 95 -18.31 -3.46 -19.15
N VAL A 96 -18.12 -3.64 -17.85
CA VAL A 96 -17.29 -4.72 -17.30
C VAL A 96 -18.15 -5.96 -17.08
N LEU A 97 -17.67 -7.12 -17.52
CA LEU A 97 -18.33 -8.40 -17.28
C LEU A 97 -18.32 -8.73 -15.78
N GLN A 98 -19.41 -9.31 -15.29
CA GLN A 98 -19.54 -9.66 -13.87
C GLN A 98 -18.46 -10.70 -13.47
N PRO A 99 -17.76 -10.52 -12.33
CA PRO A 99 -16.68 -11.41 -11.90
C PRO A 99 -17.09 -12.88 -11.81
N SER A 100 -18.33 -13.17 -11.40
CA SER A 100 -18.86 -14.54 -11.34
C SER A 100 -18.86 -15.27 -12.68
N LYS A 101 -19.16 -14.55 -13.78
CA LYS A 101 -19.13 -15.12 -15.14
C LYS A 101 -17.70 -15.36 -15.61
N VAL A 102 -16.78 -14.48 -15.22
CA VAL A 102 -15.36 -14.62 -15.57
C VAL A 102 -14.73 -15.78 -14.80
N ASN A 103 -15.04 -15.93 -13.52
CA ASN A 103 -14.53 -17.05 -12.71
C ASN A 103 -15.03 -18.39 -13.23
N ALA A 104 -16.33 -18.50 -13.56
CA ALA A 104 -16.87 -19.71 -14.18
C ALA A 104 -16.12 -20.05 -15.47
N TYR A 105 -15.84 -19.06 -16.32
CA TYR A 105 -15.04 -19.28 -17.53
C TYR A 105 -13.62 -19.78 -17.23
N VAL A 106 -12.94 -19.20 -16.23
CA VAL A 106 -11.58 -19.60 -15.83
C VAL A 106 -11.56 -21.02 -15.26
N GLU A 107 -12.55 -21.39 -14.46
CA GLU A 107 -12.73 -22.74 -13.92
C GLU A 107 -12.99 -23.76 -15.02
N ASP A 108 -13.85 -23.42 -15.99
CA ASP A 108 -14.19 -24.28 -17.13
C ASP A 108 -13.04 -24.40 -18.15
N ASN A 109 -12.09 -23.47 -18.15
CA ASN A 109 -11.00 -23.40 -19.14
C ASN A 109 -9.63 -23.29 -18.46
N PRO A 110 -9.08 -24.36 -17.84
CA PRO A 110 -7.83 -24.29 -17.06
C PRO A 110 -6.62 -23.75 -17.83
N TYR A 111 -6.60 -23.94 -19.16
CA TYR A 111 -5.54 -23.48 -20.06
C TYR A 111 -5.86 -22.13 -20.73
N TRP A 112 -6.81 -21.34 -20.20
CA TRP A 112 -7.16 -20.03 -20.77
C TRP A 112 -5.93 -19.10 -20.93
N HIS A 113 -4.95 -19.24 -20.04
CA HIS A 113 -3.71 -18.46 -20.03
C HIS A 113 -2.73 -18.84 -21.14
N THR A 114 -2.98 -19.94 -21.87
CA THR A 114 -2.18 -20.34 -23.05
C THR A 114 -2.82 -19.89 -24.37
N ILE A 115 -3.97 -19.22 -24.33
CA ILE A 115 -4.62 -18.68 -25.53
C ILE A 115 -3.84 -17.42 -25.97
N PRO A 116 -3.47 -17.30 -27.26
CA PRO A 116 -2.79 -16.10 -27.76
C PRO A 116 -3.71 -14.86 -27.71
N TYR A 117 -3.15 -13.72 -27.29
CA TYR A 117 -3.83 -12.43 -27.10
C TYR A 117 -3.32 -11.35 -28.06
#